data_AF-A0A2I0SQ49-F1
#
_entry.id   AF-A0A2I0SQ49-F1
#
_cell.length_a   1.000
_cell.length_b   1.000
_cell.length_c   1.000
_cell.angle_alpha   90.00
_cell.angle_beta   90.00
_cell.angle_gamma   90.00
#
_symmetry.space_group_name_H-M   'P 1'
#
loop_
_entity.id
_entity.type
_entity.pdbx_description
1 polymer ?
#
loop_
_entity_poly.entity_id
_entity_poly.type
_entity_poly.pdbx_seq_one_letter_code
_entity_poly.pdbx_strand_id
1 'polypeptide(L)'
;MRTRHRPAAVLGCALLLTVAGSGASGLFGGGRSSRPATTRPAAGKPAGHSDPGDFNGDGYDDFVDVVRSKSKDGKKHAENLVVVYGSRTGLVTTTARRTPAGTEPDAVFTSAPLRADLDGDGFTDLVGSRGTGETARETFALFGGAHGLSGARRLDLPAGFRPLAAADFDGDGSVDLLDGGHGGHSGSGNPNATGKGGDGLLLYGPFDREGTPARQAVLDLSQHGYVTPATATTGDFDGDGRAEVVFTYSLDFEQDESEVEEGKGPPSDLHSIGVYEGGERGLVRDTRQEKIIGGLTEPGVPETGDADGDGLPDLLVHTKFPTGTLTILYGAKSGLDTGRERTVIGSTGAADWYSSGFGSSPAVGDVDGDGRPDVVVNTPTFRGHDGKVTLLPGGADGTQSLDGEQGIDSKTDGLPGTPNPYDWNAFGQRPPLLDVDGDGHMDAVVFGPLYEKRKGAYLVLRGTDDGFAPKETRLFTPDDIGVPLRLT
;
A
#
# COMPACT_ATOMS: atom_id res chain seq x y z
N MET A 1 -21.56 -3.50 72.43
CA MET A 1 -21.28 -2.24 73.17
C MET A 1 -20.45 -1.35 72.25
N ARG A 2 -21.11 -0.31 71.71
CA ARG A 2 -20.61 0.96 71.12
C ARG A 2 -19.39 0.97 70.18
N THR A 3 -19.76 1.07 68.90
CA THR A 3 -19.25 1.95 67.83
C THR A 3 -18.43 3.19 68.25
N ARG A 4 -17.48 3.60 67.38
CA ARG A 4 -17.39 4.97 66.84
C ARG A 4 -16.48 5.07 65.62
N HIS A 5 -17.09 5.52 64.53
CA HIS A 5 -16.52 5.99 63.28
C HIS A 5 -15.66 7.25 63.47
N ARG A 6 -14.67 7.45 62.59
CA ARG A 6 -14.02 8.74 62.34
C ARG A 6 -14.50 9.33 61.00
N PRO A 7 -14.64 10.66 60.88
CA PRO A 7 -15.41 11.31 59.83
C PRO A 7 -14.58 11.70 58.58
N ALA A 8 -15.34 12.05 57.54
CA ALA A 8 -14.95 12.54 56.23
C ALA A 8 -14.25 13.92 56.22
N ALA A 9 -13.54 14.18 55.12
CA ALA A 9 -13.46 15.52 54.51
C ALA A 9 -13.37 15.39 52.99
N VAL A 10 -14.50 15.72 52.34
CA VAL A 10 -14.66 15.97 50.91
C VAL A 10 -14.12 17.37 50.63
N LEU A 11 -13.28 17.52 49.61
CA LEU A 11 -12.96 18.83 49.04
C LEU A 11 -13.57 18.92 47.65
N GLY A 12 -14.71 19.61 47.57
CA GLY A 12 -15.29 20.12 46.33
C GLY A 12 -15.20 21.65 46.34
N CYS A 13 -14.65 22.22 45.27
CA CYS A 13 -14.80 23.63 44.91
C CYS A 13 -15.02 23.65 43.38
N ALA A 14 -16.25 23.84 42.90
CA ALA A 14 -17.01 25.09 42.81
C ALA A 14 -16.78 25.78 41.45
N LEU A 15 -17.77 25.54 40.57
CA LEU A 15 -18.12 26.35 39.40
C LEU A 15 -18.25 27.83 39.79
N LEU A 16 -17.74 28.72 38.93
CA LEU A 16 -18.16 30.12 38.88
C LEU A 16 -18.83 30.39 37.53
N LEU A 17 -20.16 30.51 37.58
CA LEU A 17 -21.00 31.13 36.58
C LEU A 17 -20.84 32.65 36.68
N THR A 18 -20.60 33.32 35.56
CA THR A 18 -20.87 34.75 35.39
C THR A 18 -21.93 34.94 34.32
N VAL A 19 -23.08 35.47 34.72
CA VAL A 19 -24.14 35.98 33.83
C VAL A 19 -24.28 37.48 34.05
N ALA A 20 -24.09 38.24 32.98
CA ALA A 20 -24.67 39.56 32.70
C ALA A 20 -24.56 39.72 31.17
N GLY A 21 -25.54 40.11 30.36
CA GLY A 21 -26.79 40.80 30.58
C GLY A 21 -26.98 41.78 29.41
N SER A 22 -27.63 41.31 28.35
CA SER A 22 -28.42 42.01 27.32
C SER A 22 -27.85 43.23 26.56
N GLY A 23 -27.78 43.09 25.23
CA GLY A 23 -27.71 44.19 24.27
C GLY A 23 -27.80 43.68 22.83
N ALA A 24 -29.00 43.60 22.27
CA ALA A 24 -29.25 43.19 20.89
C ALA A 24 -28.97 44.34 19.91
N SER A 25 -28.25 44.07 18.81
CA SER A 25 -28.41 44.70 17.50
C SER A 25 -27.63 43.88 16.47
N GLY A 26 -28.32 43.44 15.43
CA GLY A 26 -27.83 42.44 14.48
C GLY A 26 -26.74 42.93 13.54
N LEU A 27 -26.02 41.97 12.96
CA LEU A 27 -25.43 42.04 11.63
C LEU A 27 -25.24 40.61 11.13
N PHE A 28 -25.83 40.33 9.97
CA PHE A 28 -25.59 39.15 9.15
C PHE A 28 -24.09 39.09 8.80
N GLY A 29 -23.47 37.92 8.96
CA GLY A 29 -22.06 37.76 8.58
C GLY A 29 -21.55 36.33 8.70
N GLY A 30 -21.63 35.60 7.60
CA GLY A 30 -20.70 34.51 7.23
C GLY A 30 -20.61 33.31 8.16
N GLY A 31 -21.33 32.23 7.81
CA GLY A 31 -21.02 30.90 8.33
C GLY A 31 -19.57 30.53 7.98
N ARG A 32 -18.69 30.64 8.98
CA ARG A 32 -17.38 29.98 8.93
C ARG A 32 -17.66 28.48 8.93
N SER A 33 -17.37 27.82 7.82
CA SER A 33 -17.09 26.39 7.78
C SER A 33 -16.05 26.11 8.87
N SER A 34 -16.46 25.47 9.95
CA SER A 34 -15.53 24.93 10.94
C SER A 34 -14.78 23.79 10.27
N ARG A 35 -13.50 24.00 9.93
CA ARG A 35 -12.57 22.89 9.70
C ARG A 35 -12.66 21.97 10.92
N PRO A 36 -12.80 20.64 10.75
CA PRO A 36 -12.63 19.71 11.85
C PRO A 36 -11.30 20.02 12.55
N ALA A 37 -11.32 20.12 13.88
CA ALA A 37 -10.09 20.23 14.64
C ALA A 37 -9.32 18.92 14.45
N THR A 38 -8.15 18.99 13.82
CA THR A 38 -7.25 17.83 13.70
C THR A 38 -6.73 17.51 15.09
N THR A 39 -7.11 16.36 15.64
CA THR A 39 -6.58 15.85 16.89
C THR A 39 -5.23 15.20 16.63
N ARG A 40 -4.26 15.41 17.51
CA ARG A 40 -2.97 14.70 17.42
C ARG A 40 -3.19 13.22 17.75
N PRO A 41 -2.59 12.26 17.02
CA PRO A 41 -2.65 10.85 17.39
C PRO A 41 -1.94 10.61 18.73
N ALA A 42 -2.18 9.42 19.30
CA ALA A 42 -1.58 9.03 20.56
C ALA A 42 -0.05 8.96 20.46
N ALA A 43 0.60 9.02 21.63
CA ALA A 43 2.05 8.99 21.68
C ALA A 43 2.55 7.54 21.70
N GLY A 44 3.38 7.14 20.75
CA GLY A 44 4.05 5.84 20.74
C GLY A 44 5.55 5.92 21.06
N LYS A 45 6.29 4.87 20.70
CA LYS A 45 7.71 4.67 21.02
C LYS A 45 8.45 4.06 19.83
N PRO A 46 9.74 4.37 19.65
CA PRO A 46 10.53 3.73 18.61
C PRO A 46 10.74 2.25 18.93
N ALA A 47 10.84 1.44 17.88
CA ALA A 47 11.15 0.02 17.95
C ALA A 47 12.57 -0.26 17.40
N GLY A 48 13.14 -1.42 17.73
CA GLY A 48 14.43 -1.84 17.16
C GLY A 48 14.33 -2.26 15.70
N HIS A 49 13.15 -2.73 15.30
CA HIS A 49 12.72 -2.90 13.91
C HIS A 49 11.36 -2.22 13.83
N SER A 50 11.25 -1.18 13.00
CA SER A 50 10.01 -0.43 12.84
C SER A 50 8.93 -1.34 12.23
N ASP A 51 7.69 -1.20 12.70
CA ASP A 51 6.54 -1.85 12.08
C ASP A 51 6.07 -1.00 10.89
N PRO A 52 6.12 -1.49 9.63
CA PRO A 52 5.67 -0.74 8.46
C PRO A 52 4.22 -0.26 8.56
N GLY A 53 3.39 -0.89 9.39
CA GLY A 53 2.01 -0.53 9.69
C GLY A 53 1.87 0.70 10.61
N ASP A 54 2.76 0.90 11.57
CA ASP A 54 2.60 1.85 12.69
C ASP A 54 3.63 3.02 12.62
N PHE A 55 3.19 4.18 12.14
CA PHE A 55 4.07 5.33 11.93
C PHE A 55 4.41 6.08 13.21
N ASN A 56 3.65 5.88 14.28
CA ASN A 56 3.86 6.54 15.57
C ASN A 56 4.35 5.63 16.69
N GLY A 57 4.45 4.33 16.44
CA GLY A 57 4.94 3.31 17.37
C GLY A 57 4.01 3.11 18.57
N ASP A 58 2.71 3.31 18.41
CA ASP A 58 1.74 3.21 19.51
C ASP A 58 1.09 1.82 19.65
N GLY A 59 1.42 0.89 18.76
CA GLY A 59 0.95 -0.49 18.73
C GLY A 59 -0.38 -0.67 18.03
N TYR A 60 -0.79 0.29 17.20
CA TYR A 60 -1.98 0.22 16.36
C TYR A 60 -1.60 0.59 14.92
N ASP A 61 -2.00 -0.25 13.97
CA ASP A 61 -1.64 -0.01 12.58
C ASP A 61 -2.36 1.19 11.96
N ASP A 62 -1.61 1.92 11.12
CA ASP A 62 -2.02 3.12 10.44
C ASP A 62 -2.30 2.89 8.95
N PHE A 63 -3.40 3.48 8.49
CA PHE A 63 -3.83 3.37 7.10
C PHE A 63 -3.31 4.52 6.25
N VAL A 64 -2.78 4.21 5.06
CA VAL A 64 -2.36 5.18 4.04
C VAL A 64 -3.06 4.92 2.71
N ASP A 65 -3.46 5.97 2.00
CA ASP A 65 -3.96 5.88 0.62
C ASP A 65 -3.63 7.14 -0.18
N VAL A 66 -3.63 7.05 -1.51
CA VAL A 66 -3.63 8.19 -2.42
C VAL A 66 -5.03 8.39 -2.97
N VAL A 67 -5.70 9.44 -2.51
CA VAL A 67 -7.07 9.77 -2.93
C VAL A 67 -7.04 10.75 -4.10
N ARG A 68 -7.45 10.26 -5.27
CA ARG A 68 -7.68 11.07 -6.48
C ARG A 68 -9.09 11.66 -6.43
N SER A 69 -9.18 12.97 -6.65
CA SER A 69 -10.45 13.68 -6.55
C SER A 69 -10.56 14.87 -7.51
N LYS A 70 -11.79 15.23 -7.89
CA LYS A 70 -12.17 16.30 -8.82
C LYS A 70 -13.17 17.27 -8.20
N SER A 71 -13.13 18.54 -8.59
CA SER A 71 -14.17 19.50 -8.21
C SER A 71 -15.53 19.13 -8.80
N LYS A 72 -16.60 19.64 -8.20
CA LYS A 72 -17.98 19.38 -8.64
C LYS A 72 -18.23 19.72 -10.11
N ASP A 73 -17.54 20.72 -10.65
CA ASP A 73 -17.60 21.14 -12.05
C ASP A 73 -16.58 20.42 -12.95
N GLY A 74 -15.76 19.51 -12.41
CA GLY A 74 -14.75 18.73 -13.13
C GLY A 74 -13.52 19.53 -13.57
N LYS A 75 -13.35 20.76 -13.11
CA LYS A 75 -12.29 21.67 -13.59
C LYS A 75 -11.01 21.67 -12.75
N LYS A 76 -11.06 21.12 -11.54
CA LYS A 76 -9.90 20.99 -10.64
C LYS A 76 -9.70 19.52 -10.32
N HIS A 77 -8.45 19.09 -10.32
CA HIS A 77 -8.02 17.77 -9.92
C HIS A 77 -7.10 17.93 -8.70
N ALA A 78 -7.15 16.96 -7.80
CA ALA A 78 -6.17 16.87 -6.72
C ALA A 78 -5.94 15.41 -6.34
N GLU A 79 -4.67 15.09 -6.12
CA GLU A 79 -4.27 13.89 -5.41
C GLU A 79 -3.81 14.26 -4.00
N ASN A 80 -4.31 13.54 -3.02
CA ASN A 80 -3.89 13.69 -1.63
C ASN A 80 -3.44 12.34 -1.11
N LEU A 81 -2.21 12.28 -0.61
CA LEU A 81 -1.77 11.21 0.27
C LEU A 81 -2.45 11.44 1.61
N VAL A 82 -3.25 10.48 2.05
CA VAL A 82 -3.97 10.50 3.32
C VAL A 82 -3.38 9.46 4.25
N VAL A 83 -3.23 9.81 5.52
CA VAL A 83 -2.85 8.90 6.59
C VAL A 83 -3.89 9.00 7.70
N VAL A 84 -4.43 7.89 8.15
CA VAL A 84 -5.41 7.80 9.25
C VAL A 84 -4.83 6.91 10.32
N TYR A 85 -4.70 7.43 11.54
CA TYR A 85 -4.02 6.70 12.61
C TYR A 85 -4.92 5.66 13.26
N GLY A 86 -4.33 4.52 13.60
CA GLY A 86 -4.92 3.46 14.39
C GLY A 86 -5.20 3.88 15.84
N SER A 87 -5.98 3.07 16.54
CA SER A 87 -6.23 3.20 17.98
C SER A 87 -6.95 1.96 18.47
N ARG A 88 -7.09 1.76 19.78
CA ARG A 88 -8.00 0.72 20.35
C ARG A 88 -9.44 0.75 19.82
N THR A 89 -9.85 1.86 19.20
CA THR A 89 -11.14 1.98 18.54
C THR A 89 -11.01 2.01 17.01
N GLY A 90 -10.01 1.37 16.42
CA GLY A 90 -9.72 1.37 15.00
C GLY A 90 -9.23 2.72 14.49
N LEU A 91 -9.29 2.89 13.18
CA LEU A 91 -8.90 4.10 12.47
C LEU A 91 -9.69 5.35 12.92
N VAL A 92 -8.97 6.41 13.34
CA VAL A 92 -9.56 7.65 13.88
C VAL A 92 -9.49 8.79 12.88
N THR A 93 -10.57 9.03 12.13
CA THR A 93 -10.60 10.03 11.02
C THR A 93 -10.25 11.47 11.43
N THR A 94 -10.46 11.87 12.68
CA THR A 94 -10.09 13.22 13.16
C THR A 94 -8.58 13.42 13.32
N THR A 95 -7.80 12.33 13.33
CA THR A 95 -6.33 12.36 13.29
C THR A 95 -5.79 12.43 11.87
N ALA A 96 -6.68 12.31 10.86
CA ALA A 96 -6.27 12.15 9.48
C ALA A 96 -5.38 13.30 8.99
N ARG A 97 -4.27 12.90 8.38
CA ARG A 97 -3.26 13.79 7.81
C ARG A 97 -3.34 13.75 6.31
N ARG A 98 -3.13 14.90 5.67
CA ARG A 98 -3.21 15.06 4.21
C ARG A 98 -1.96 15.75 3.72
N THR A 99 -1.35 15.15 2.72
CA THR A 99 -0.25 15.74 1.95
C THR A 99 -0.72 15.87 0.50
N PRO A 100 -0.87 17.09 -0.04
CA PRO A 100 -1.22 17.26 -1.44
C PRO A 100 -0.04 16.92 -2.35
N ALA A 101 -0.31 16.35 -3.52
CA ALA A 101 0.70 16.15 -4.57
C ALA A 101 1.30 17.46 -5.08
N GLY A 102 0.54 18.56 -5.01
CA GLY A 102 0.99 19.89 -5.38
C GLY A 102 -0.18 20.85 -5.60
N THR A 103 0.13 22.07 -6.01
CA THR A 103 -0.87 23.10 -6.36
C THR A 103 -1.10 23.24 -7.87
N GLU A 104 -0.29 22.56 -8.68
CA GLU A 104 -0.38 22.59 -10.14
C GLU A 104 -1.60 21.80 -10.65
N PRO A 105 -2.20 22.17 -11.80
CA PRO A 105 -3.43 21.55 -12.31
C PRO A 105 -3.40 20.03 -12.50
N ASP A 106 -2.22 19.46 -12.76
CA ASP A 106 -1.98 18.03 -12.99
C ASP A 106 -0.97 17.45 -11.99
N ALA A 107 -0.92 18.01 -10.77
CA ALA A 107 -0.04 17.48 -9.73
C ALA A 107 -0.50 16.10 -9.27
N VAL A 108 0.41 15.12 -9.32
CA VAL A 108 0.15 13.73 -8.94
C VAL A 108 1.31 13.16 -8.13
N PHE A 109 1.05 12.08 -7.39
CA PHE A 109 2.09 11.21 -6.88
C PHE A 109 2.58 10.30 -8.01
N THR A 110 3.90 10.25 -8.19
CA THR A 110 4.54 9.55 -9.30
C THR A 110 5.14 8.20 -8.91
N SER A 111 5.04 7.84 -7.63
CA SER A 111 5.35 6.52 -7.09
C SER A 111 4.29 6.12 -6.06
N ALA A 112 4.18 4.84 -5.77
CA ALA A 112 3.52 4.39 -4.55
C ALA A 112 4.27 4.95 -3.33
N PRO A 113 3.56 5.24 -2.21
CA PRO A 113 4.22 5.55 -0.95
C PRO A 113 4.88 4.29 -0.39
N LEU A 114 6.18 4.35 -0.14
CA LEU A 114 6.95 3.30 0.51
C LEU A 114 6.96 3.52 2.02
N ARG A 115 6.83 2.43 2.79
CA ARG A 115 6.84 2.40 4.25
C ARG A 115 8.16 1.81 4.71
N ALA A 116 9.01 2.61 5.36
CA ALA A 116 10.32 2.14 5.85
C ALA A 116 10.90 3.15 6.85
N ASP A 117 11.71 2.70 7.81
CA ASP A 117 12.49 3.59 8.70
C ASP A 117 13.75 4.07 7.96
N LEU A 118 13.66 5.25 7.34
CA LEU A 118 14.69 5.77 6.46
C LEU A 118 15.90 6.33 7.24
N ASP A 119 15.63 6.93 8.41
CA ASP A 119 16.66 7.57 9.25
C ASP A 119 17.14 6.72 10.44
N GLY A 120 16.59 5.51 10.59
CA GLY A 120 16.99 4.54 11.61
C GLY A 120 16.60 4.96 13.03
N ASP A 121 15.57 5.79 13.18
CA ASP A 121 15.13 6.30 14.48
C ASP A 121 14.13 5.38 15.21
N GLY A 122 13.73 4.29 14.56
CA GLY A 122 12.83 3.26 15.05
C GLY A 122 11.34 3.56 14.82
N PHE A 123 11.01 4.61 14.07
CA PHE A 123 9.65 4.88 13.59
C PHE A 123 9.57 4.67 12.08
N THR A 124 8.44 4.16 11.60
CA THR A 124 8.23 4.01 10.16
C THR A 124 8.00 5.38 9.50
N ASP A 125 8.73 5.65 8.42
CA ASP A 125 8.54 6.80 7.56
C ASP A 125 7.68 6.47 6.34
N LEU A 126 7.21 7.52 5.66
CA LEU A 126 6.64 7.41 4.32
C LEU A 126 7.52 8.13 3.30
N VAL A 127 8.03 7.40 2.32
CA VAL A 127 8.83 7.93 1.21
C VAL A 127 8.04 7.86 -0.09
N GLY A 128 8.09 8.90 -0.91
CA GLY A 128 7.42 8.88 -2.20
C GLY A 128 7.88 10.00 -3.11
N SER A 129 7.39 9.98 -4.35
CA SER A 129 7.66 11.02 -5.34
C SER A 129 6.38 11.68 -5.82
N ARG A 130 6.49 12.96 -6.18
CA ARG A 130 5.39 13.74 -6.75
C ARG A 130 5.89 14.61 -7.89
N GLY A 131 4.95 15.00 -8.74
CA GLY A 131 5.27 15.57 -10.03
C GLY A 131 4.09 16.28 -10.68
N THR A 132 4.18 16.49 -11.98
CA THR A 132 3.06 16.98 -12.81
C THR A 132 2.92 16.11 -14.04
N GLY A 133 1.69 15.66 -14.34
CA GLY A 133 1.53 14.49 -15.20
C GLY A 133 2.38 13.35 -14.63
N GLU A 134 2.99 12.52 -15.46
CA GLU A 134 3.77 11.40 -14.92
C GLU A 134 5.25 11.75 -14.65
N THR A 135 5.63 13.03 -14.80
CA THR A 135 7.03 13.46 -14.60
C THR A 135 7.28 13.72 -13.11
N ALA A 136 8.05 12.85 -12.46
CA ALA A 136 8.55 13.08 -11.10
C ALA A 136 9.39 14.36 -11.03
N ARG A 137 9.12 15.20 -10.03
CA ARG A 137 9.84 16.47 -9.81
C ARG A 137 10.49 16.57 -8.44
N GLU A 138 9.98 15.80 -7.49
CA GLU A 138 10.42 15.84 -6.10
C GLU A 138 10.21 14.46 -5.47
N THR A 139 11.24 13.96 -4.82
CA THR A 139 11.15 12.85 -3.86
C THR A 139 11.16 13.43 -2.45
N PHE A 140 10.27 12.93 -1.62
CA PHE A 140 10.02 13.44 -0.28
C PHE A 140 9.87 12.30 0.72
N ALA A 141 10.13 12.60 2.00
CA ALA A 141 9.74 11.77 3.13
C ALA A 141 8.77 12.51 4.04
N LEU A 142 7.89 11.76 4.69
CA LEU A 142 7.22 12.17 5.93
C LEU A 142 7.86 11.30 7.01
N PHE A 143 8.67 11.90 7.89
CA PHE A 143 9.36 11.14 8.92
C PHE A 143 8.41 10.75 10.04
N GLY A 144 8.43 9.49 10.44
CA GLY A 144 7.75 8.94 11.59
C GLY A 144 8.19 9.62 12.88
N GLY A 145 7.46 9.31 13.94
CA GLY A 145 7.78 9.85 15.24
C GLY A 145 6.66 9.60 16.22
N ALA A 146 6.97 9.77 17.50
CA ALA A 146 6.06 9.41 18.60
C ALA A 146 4.63 9.96 18.47
N HIS A 147 4.36 10.99 17.67
CA HIS A 147 3.01 11.52 17.47
C HIS A 147 2.60 11.58 16.00
N GLY A 148 3.06 10.61 15.24
CA GLY A 148 2.82 10.47 13.83
C GLY A 148 3.78 11.28 12.97
N LEU A 149 3.54 11.13 11.68
CA LEU A 149 4.36 11.62 10.58
C LEU A 149 4.59 13.14 10.59
N SER A 150 5.79 13.55 10.18
CA SER A 150 6.25 14.93 10.01
C SER A 150 5.72 15.57 8.73
N GLY A 151 5.82 16.91 8.61
CA GLY A 151 5.65 17.61 7.32
C GLY A 151 6.39 16.90 6.19
N ALA A 152 5.79 16.84 4.99
CA ALA A 152 6.49 16.33 3.82
C ALA A 152 7.76 17.16 3.61
N ARG A 153 8.91 16.48 3.61
CA ARG A 153 10.23 17.05 3.46
C ARG A 153 10.84 16.54 2.17
N ARG A 154 11.23 17.46 1.30
CA ARG A 154 12.04 17.13 0.12
C ARG A 154 13.36 16.50 0.55
N LEU A 155 13.71 15.38 -0.08
CA LEU A 155 14.99 14.70 0.11
C LEU A 155 16.03 15.26 -0.88
N ASP A 156 17.28 15.35 -0.44
CA ASP A 156 18.43 15.77 -1.28
C ASP A 156 19.00 14.59 -2.08
N LEU A 157 18.16 14.03 -2.94
CA LEU A 157 18.50 12.89 -3.81
C LEU A 157 18.89 13.37 -5.22
N PRO A 158 19.61 12.54 -6.00
CA PRO A 158 19.88 12.81 -7.41
C PRO A 158 18.63 13.22 -8.18
N ALA A 159 18.77 14.22 -9.07
CA ALA A 159 17.65 14.73 -9.84
C ALA A 159 17.02 13.64 -10.71
N GLY A 160 15.69 13.51 -10.63
CA GLY A 160 14.95 12.47 -11.35
C GLY A 160 14.69 11.22 -10.53
N PHE A 161 15.40 11.00 -9.42
CA PHE A 161 15.27 9.81 -8.60
C PHE A 161 13.81 9.54 -8.21
N ARG A 162 13.29 8.38 -8.60
CA ARG A 162 11.94 7.92 -8.30
C ARG A 162 12.02 6.62 -7.48
N PRO A 163 11.67 6.63 -6.20
CA PRO A 163 11.73 5.43 -5.38
C PRO A 163 10.71 4.41 -5.88
N LEU A 164 11.20 3.22 -6.19
CA LEU A 164 10.44 2.06 -6.64
C LEU A 164 10.32 1.01 -5.54
N ALA A 165 11.34 0.86 -4.70
CA ALA A 165 11.34 0.01 -3.51
C ALA A 165 12.23 0.58 -2.41
N ALA A 166 11.99 0.11 -1.18
CA ALA A 166 12.78 0.40 0.00
C ALA A 166 12.99 -0.90 0.79
N ALA A 167 14.24 -1.31 0.98
CA ALA A 167 14.63 -2.53 1.68
C ALA A 167 16.12 -2.48 2.04
N ASP A 168 16.60 -3.38 2.88
CA ASP A 168 18.03 -3.53 3.17
C ASP A 168 18.69 -4.43 2.11
N PHE A 169 19.31 -3.87 1.06
CA PHE A 169 19.88 -4.66 -0.03
C PHE A 169 21.32 -5.08 0.22
N ASP A 170 22.03 -4.50 1.20
CA ASP A 170 23.41 -4.89 1.52
C ASP A 170 23.57 -5.68 2.82
N GLY A 171 22.51 -5.76 3.63
CA GLY A 171 22.43 -6.51 4.87
C GLY A 171 23.09 -5.78 6.04
N ASP A 172 23.19 -4.45 5.98
CA ASP A 172 23.78 -3.64 7.03
C ASP A 172 22.78 -3.22 8.14
N GLY A 173 21.50 -3.54 7.96
CA GLY A 173 20.39 -3.23 8.85
C GLY A 173 19.73 -1.88 8.58
N SER A 174 20.23 -1.10 7.63
CA SER A 174 19.65 0.18 7.22
C SER A 174 18.77 0.00 5.98
N VAL A 175 17.73 0.80 5.88
CA VAL A 175 16.92 0.84 4.66
C VAL A 175 17.70 1.53 3.55
N ASP A 176 17.66 0.94 2.36
CA ASP A 176 18.12 1.52 1.10
C ASP A 176 16.93 1.94 0.22
N LEU A 177 17.16 2.84 -0.74
CA LEU A 177 16.17 3.24 -1.74
C LEU A 177 16.61 2.85 -3.16
N LEU A 178 15.70 2.21 -3.89
CA LEU A 178 15.92 1.73 -5.26
C LEU A 178 15.09 2.52 -6.28
N ASP A 179 15.74 2.99 -7.34
CA ASP A 179 15.11 3.51 -8.56
C ASP A 179 15.43 2.58 -9.74
N GLY A 180 14.38 2.17 -10.48
CA GLY A 180 14.48 1.32 -11.66
C GLY A 180 15.06 2.00 -12.90
N GLY A 181 15.29 3.32 -12.86
CA GLY A 181 15.75 4.10 -14.00
C GLY A 181 14.59 4.72 -14.79
N HIS A 182 14.90 5.30 -15.95
CA HIS A 182 13.94 6.09 -16.72
C HIS A 182 14.00 5.76 -18.21
N GLY A 183 12.88 5.89 -18.93
CA GLY A 183 12.84 5.76 -20.39
C GLY A 183 12.47 4.36 -20.91
N GLY A 184 12.38 4.22 -22.24
CA GLY A 184 11.99 2.99 -22.93
C GLY A 184 10.95 3.21 -24.05
N HIS A 185 10.95 2.34 -25.07
CA HIS A 185 10.06 2.40 -26.25
C HIS A 185 8.62 1.94 -25.94
N SER A 186 8.40 1.15 -24.88
CA SER A 186 7.10 0.51 -24.58
C SER A 186 6.08 1.39 -23.86
N GLY A 187 6.29 2.70 -23.74
CA GLY A 187 5.33 3.62 -23.09
C GLY A 187 4.98 3.31 -21.62
N SER A 188 5.65 2.36 -20.96
CA SER A 188 5.12 1.77 -19.71
C SER A 188 6.15 1.48 -18.59
N GLY A 189 7.36 2.04 -18.65
CA GLY A 189 8.25 2.20 -17.48
C GLY A 189 8.29 3.63 -16.93
N ASN A 190 8.03 4.59 -17.82
CA ASN A 190 7.85 6.02 -17.56
C ASN A 190 6.97 6.57 -18.70
N PRO A 191 5.77 7.07 -18.44
CA PRO A 191 4.89 7.63 -19.47
C PRO A 191 5.45 8.87 -20.19
N ASN A 192 6.56 9.43 -19.71
CA ASN A 192 7.28 10.55 -20.34
C ASN A 192 8.50 10.10 -21.17
N ALA A 193 8.65 8.80 -21.40
CA ALA A 193 9.77 8.28 -22.17
C ALA A 193 9.67 8.71 -23.65
N THR A 194 10.55 9.61 -24.06
CA THR A 194 10.76 10.01 -25.48
C THR A 194 12.17 9.63 -25.97
N GLY A 195 12.91 8.84 -25.18
CA GLY A 195 14.29 8.45 -25.43
C GLY A 195 14.65 7.07 -24.85
N LYS A 196 15.89 6.62 -25.11
CA LYS A 196 16.41 5.33 -24.63
C LYS A 196 16.34 5.22 -23.11
N GLY A 197 16.12 4.00 -22.61
CA GLY A 197 16.25 3.67 -21.18
C GLY A 197 17.62 4.11 -20.65
N GLY A 198 17.62 4.73 -19.47
CA GLY A 198 18.81 5.14 -18.72
C GLY A 198 18.94 4.36 -17.42
N ASP A 199 20.11 4.50 -16.80
CA ASP A 199 20.50 3.75 -15.60
C ASP A 199 19.55 4.00 -14.42
N GLY A 200 19.34 2.95 -13.62
CA GLY A 200 18.77 3.02 -12.29
C GLY A 200 19.79 3.42 -11.24
N LEU A 201 19.31 3.64 -10.02
CA LEU A 201 20.14 4.01 -8.88
C LEU A 201 19.73 3.20 -7.66
N LEU A 202 20.72 2.67 -6.95
CA LEU A 202 20.55 2.15 -5.60
C LEU A 202 21.27 3.08 -4.64
N LEU A 203 20.52 3.67 -3.71
CA LEU A 203 21.01 4.59 -2.70
C LEU A 203 21.01 3.85 -1.37
N TYR A 204 22.19 3.65 -0.81
CA TYR A 204 22.34 2.88 0.41
C TYR A 204 22.17 3.74 1.66
N GLY A 205 21.44 3.21 2.64
CA GLY A 205 21.31 3.78 3.97
C GLY A 205 22.60 3.68 4.79
N PRO A 206 22.58 4.16 6.04
CA PRO A 206 21.50 4.96 6.62
C PRO A 206 21.39 6.33 5.94
N PHE A 207 20.19 6.90 5.94
CA PHE A 207 19.97 8.27 5.46
C PHE A 207 19.94 9.25 6.64
N ASP A 208 20.40 10.47 6.41
CA ASP A 208 20.10 11.57 7.34
C ASP A 208 18.68 12.11 7.10
N ARG A 209 18.23 13.04 7.96
CA ARG A 209 16.91 13.67 7.81
C ARG A 209 16.80 14.61 6.62
N GLU A 210 17.91 14.94 5.97
CA GLU A 210 17.95 15.65 4.70
C GLU A 210 17.74 14.67 3.51
N GLY A 211 17.86 13.36 3.74
CA GLY A 211 17.77 12.30 2.75
C GLY A 211 19.09 11.98 2.07
N THR A 212 20.23 12.35 2.64
CA THR A 212 21.54 12.03 2.07
C THR A 212 21.85 10.54 2.31
N PRO A 213 22.08 9.72 1.26
CA PRO A 213 22.49 8.33 1.44
C PRO A 213 23.95 8.21 1.90
N ALA A 214 24.32 7.08 2.51
CA ALA A 214 25.70 6.78 2.86
C ALA A 214 26.58 6.55 1.63
N ARG A 215 26.03 5.89 0.59
CA ARG A 215 26.68 5.66 -0.71
C ARG A 215 25.65 5.35 -1.78
N GLN A 216 26.08 5.20 -3.02
CA GLN A 216 25.21 4.85 -4.14
C GLN A 216 25.89 3.92 -5.15
N ALA A 217 25.08 3.13 -5.84
CA ALA A 217 25.46 2.33 -7.00
C ALA A 217 24.60 2.69 -8.22
N VAL A 218 25.22 2.74 -9.39
CA VAL A 218 24.52 2.88 -10.68
C VAL A 218 24.17 1.49 -11.19
N LEU A 219 22.94 1.31 -11.63
CA LEU A 219 22.41 0.02 -12.06
C LEU A 219 22.01 0.05 -13.54
N ASP A 220 22.54 -0.85 -14.36
CA ASP A 220 22.01 -1.08 -15.70
C ASP A 220 20.87 -2.10 -15.63
N LEU A 221 19.66 -1.59 -15.39
CA LEU A 221 18.43 -2.38 -15.32
C LEU A 221 17.66 -2.35 -16.64
N SER A 222 18.18 -1.62 -17.64
CA SER A 222 17.53 -1.43 -18.92
C SER A 222 17.73 -2.67 -19.80
N GLN A 223 16.68 -3.10 -20.49
CA GLN A 223 16.82 -4.17 -21.49
C GLN A 223 17.13 -3.54 -22.84
N HIS A 224 18.42 -3.43 -23.18
CA HIS A 224 18.93 -2.79 -24.41
C HIS A 224 18.51 -1.32 -24.57
N GLY A 225 18.24 -0.61 -23.47
CA GLY A 225 17.61 0.71 -23.50
C GLY A 225 16.18 0.72 -24.07
N TYR A 226 15.57 -0.44 -24.27
CA TYR A 226 14.21 -0.60 -24.79
C TYR A 226 13.16 -0.45 -23.69
N VAL A 227 13.41 -0.98 -22.49
CA VAL A 227 12.49 -0.88 -21.35
C VAL A 227 13.27 -0.85 -20.04
N THR A 228 12.71 -0.20 -19.03
CA THR A 228 13.18 -0.19 -17.64
C THR A 228 12.10 -0.81 -16.74
N PRO A 229 12.43 -1.32 -15.54
CA PRO A 229 11.45 -1.88 -14.62
C PRO A 229 10.27 -0.93 -14.36
N ALA A 230 9.06 -1.48 -14.37
CA ALA A 230 7.83 -0.78 -14.04
C ALA A 230 7.48 -0.89 -12.55
N THR A 231 7.79 -2.03 -11.93
CA THR A 231 7.59 -2.29 -10.49
C THR A 231 8.79 -3.04 -9.92
N ALA A 232 8.97 -2.96 -8.61
CA ALA A 232 9.91 -3.76 -7.85
C ALA A 232 9.21 -4.28 -6.60
N THR A 233 9.21 -5.60 -6.41
CA THR A 233 8.72 -6.28 -5.22
C THR A 233 9.91 -6.86 -4.49
N THR A 234 10.03 -6.61 -3.19
CA THR A 234 11.24 -6.92 -2.42
C THR A 234 10.95 -7.78 -1.21
N GLY A 235 11.89 -8.66 -0.87
CA GLY A 235 11.87 -9.49 0.33
C GLY A 235 13.19 -10.23 0.47
N ASP A 236 13.59 -10.58 1.69
CA ASP A 236 14.72 -11.50 1.96
C ASP A 236 14.21 -12.94 1.80
N PHE A 237 14.00 -13.37 0.56
CA PHE A 237 13.30 -14.62 0.23
C PHE A 237 14.14 -15.86 0.56
N ASP A 238 15.44 -15.70 0.78
CA ASP A 238 16.35 -16.78 1.17
C ASP A 238 16.88 -16.69 2.60
N GLY A 239 16.57 -15.62 3.33
CA GLY A 239 16.92 -15.44 4.74
C GLY A 239 18.41 -15.20 4.95
N ASP A 240 19.11 -14.63 3.97
CA ASP A 240 20.53 -14.32 4.07
C ASP A 240 20.82 -12.93 4.68
N GLY A 241 19.76 -12.18 4.98
CA GLY A 241 19.79 -10.85 5.57
C GLY A 241 19.88 -9.72 4.54
N ARG A 242 19.91 -10.02 3.24
CA ARG A 242 19.78 -9.03 2.16
C ARG A 242 18.44 -9.23 1.48
N ALA A 243 17.81 -8.13 1.09
CA ALA A 243 16.62 -8.19 0.29
C ALA A 243 16.96 -8.53 -1.17
N GLU A 244 16.15 -9.40 -1.77
CA GLU A 244 16.07 -9.58 -3.21
C GLU A 244 15.05 -8.59 -3.81
N VAL A 245 15.14 -8.41 -5.12
CA VAL A 245 14.16 -7.69 -5.95
C VAL A 245 13.62 -8.60 -7.04
N VAL A 246 12.29 -8.64 -7.16
CA VAL A 246 11.59 -9.10 -8.36
C VAL A 246 11.07 -7.88 -9.11
N PHE A 247 11.70 -7.56 -10.24
CA PHE A 247 11.24 -6.52 -11.16
C PHE A 247 10.20 -7.07 -12.12
N THR A 248 9.15 -6.29 -12.39
CA THR A 248 8.30 -6.50 -13.57
C THR A 248 8.57 -5.44 -14.64
N TYR A 249 8.57 -5.88 -15.89
CA TYR A 249 8.73 -5.02 -17.06
C TYR A 249 7.43 -5.00 -17.86
N SER A 250 6.94 -3.80 -18.14
CA SER A 250 5.80 -3.60 -19.00
C SER A 250 6.24 -3.56 -20.46
N LEU A 251 5.90 -4.63 -21.18
CA LEU A 251 6.20 -4.79 -22.60
C LEU A 251 4.91 -4.58 -23.38
N ASP A 252 4.77 -3.42 -24.00
CA ASP A 252 3.74 -3.16 -25.00
C ASP A 252 4.31 -3.50 -26.38
N PHE A 253 3.67 -4.44 -27.07
CA PHE A 253 4.06 -4.91 -28.40
C PHE A 253 3.11 -4.40 -29.49
N GLU A 254 2.36 -3.32 -29.26
CA GLU A 254 1.66 -2.65 -30.34
C GLU A 254 2.67 -1.97 -31.30
N GLN A 255 3.07 -2.69 -32.36
CA GLN A 255 3.84 -2.11 -33.46
C GLN A 255 3.04 -2.06 -34.77
N ASP A 256 3.19 -0.92 -35.43
CA ASP A 256 2.90 -0.68 -36.83
C ASP A 256 3.87 -1.54 -37.67
N GLU A 257 3.36 -2.39 -38.57
CA GLU A 257 4.13 -3.43 -39.31
C GLU A 257 5.38 -2.89 -40.04
N SER A 258 5.45 -1.57 -40.25
CA SER A 258 6.56 -0.87 -40.92
C SER A 258 7.89 -0.84 -40.15
N GLU A 259 7.91 -0.91 -38.81
CA GLU A 259 9.16 -0.85 -38.03
C GLU A 259 9.91 -2.20 -38.01
N VAL A 260 9.18 -3.30 -38.20
CA VAL A 260 9.73 -4.66 -38.28
C VAL A 260 10.49 -4.87 -39.58
N GLU A 261 10.02 -4.30 -40.70
CA GLU A 261 10.68 -4.41 -42.01
C GLU A 261 12.04 -3.69 -42.08
N GLU A 262 12.28 -2.69 -41.21
CA GLU A 262 13.58 -1.97 -41.12
C GLU A 262 14.56 -2.58 -40.11
N GLY A 263 14.24 -3.71 -39.46
CA GLY A 263 15.10 -4.31 -38.43
C GLY A 263 15.14 -3.54 -37.11
N LYS A 264 14.11 -2.73 -36.83
CA LYS A 264 13.92 -1.94 -35.60
C LYS A 264 12.88 -2.55 -34.64
N GLY A 265 12.54 -3.83 -34.84
CA GLY A 265 11.68 -4.56 -33.92
C GLY A 265 12.30 -4.70 -32.51
N PRO A 266 11.50 -5.04 -31.50
CA PRO A 266 12.00 -5.25 -30.15
C PRO A 266 13.12 -6.31 -30.13
N PRO A 267 14.14 -6.16 -29.26
CA PRO A 267 15.12 -7.22 -29.03
C PRO A 267 14.44 -8.57 -28.73
N SER A 268 14.99 -9.67 -29.26
CA SER A 268 14.36 -10.99 -29.14
C SER A 268 14.47 -11.60 -27.74
N ASP A 269 15.30 -11.04 -26.88
CA ASP A 269 15.62 -11.50 -25.53
C ASP A 269 14.98 -10.65 -24.42
N LEU A 270 13.99 -9.82 -24.77
CA LEU A 270 13.20 -9.10 -23.79
C LEU A 270 12.44 -10.08 -22.86
N HIS A 271 12.37 -9.73 -21.58
CA HIS A 271 11.69 -10.51 -20.54
C HIS A 271 10.79 -9.62 -19.69
N SER A 272 9.68 -10.17 -19.22
CA SER A 272 8.71 -9.46 -18.36
C SER A 272 9.07 -9.47 -16.88
N ILE A 273 10.03 -10.31 -16.46
CA ILE A 273 10.45 -10.49 -15.06
C ILE A 273 11.97 -10.52 -14.97
N GLY A 274 12.54 -9.73 -14.06
CA GLY A 274 13.93 -9.83 -13.63
C GLY A 274 14.03 -10.11 -12.14
N VAL A 275 15.01 -10.92 -11.70
CA VAL A 275 15.23 -11.25 -10.29
C VAL A 275 16.66 -10.94 -9.93
N TYR A 276 16.86 -10.22 -8.84
CA TYR A 276 18.17 -9.75 -8.42
C TYR A 276 18.36 -9.95 -6.93
N GLU A 277 19.51 -10.47 -6.54
CA GLU A 277 20.00 -10.52 -5.16
C GLU A 277 20.57 -9.15 -4.76
N GLY A 278 20.36 -8.79 -3.51
CA GLY A 278 21.01 -7.66 -2.88
C GLY A 278 22.53 -7.86 -2.75
N GLY A 279 23.30 -6.77 -2.73
CA GLY A 279 24.72 -6.82 -2.47
C GLY A 279 25.35 -5.47 -2.18
N GLU A 280 26.53 -5.48 -1.54
CA GLU A 280 27.26 -4.27 -1.13
C GLU A 280 27.62 -3.30 -2.28
N ARG A 281 27.67 -3.82 -3.53
CA ARG A 281 28.12 -3.09 -4.73
C ARG A 281 27.04 -2.88 -5.79
N GLY A 282 25.80 -3.23 -5.47
CA GLY A 282 24.66 -3.18 -6.38
C GLY A 282 23.91 -4.50 -6.37
N LEU A 283 22.90 -4.55 -7.22
CA LEU A 283 22.07 -5.73 -7.43
C LEU A 283 22.77 -6.76 -8.32
N VAL A 284 22.63 -8.05 -8.02
CA VAL A 284 23.20 -9.16 -8.79
C VAL A 284 22.07 -9.99 -9.39
N ARG A 285 22.02 -10.07 -10.72
CA ARG A 285 20.95 -10.78 -11.42
C ARG A 285 20.98 -12.31 -11.17
N ASP A 286 19.89 -12.88 -10.63
CA ASP A 286 19.71 -14.34 -10.51
C ASP A 286 18.83 -14.90 -11.65
N THR A 287 19.50 -15.30 -12.72
CA THR A 287 18.85 -15.93 -13.89
C THR A 287 18.24 -17.31 -13.63
N ARG A 288 18.52 -17.94 -12.48
CA ARG A 288 17.86 -19.21 -12.10
C ARG A 288 16.47 -18.91 -11.56
N GLN A 289 16.36 -18.00 -10.61
CA GLN A 289 15.08 -17.56 -10.03
C GLN A 289 14.20 -16.88 -11.08
N GLU A 290 14.79 -16.09 -11.98
CA GLU A 290 14.06 -15.53 -13.13
C GLU A 290 13.36 -16.57 -13.99
N LYS A 291 13.95 -17.75 -14.20
CA LYS A 291 13.32 -18.82 -15.00
C LYS A 291 12.14 -19.46 -14.28
N ILE A 292 12.20 -19.54 -12.95
CA ILE A 292 11.12 -20.09 -12.13
C ILE A 292 9.88 -19.19 -12.22
N ILE A 293 10.09 -17.89 -12.02
CA ILE A 293 9.00 -16.89 -12.03
C ILE A 293 8.55 -16.56 -13.45
N GLY A 294 9.50 -16.37 -14.38
CA GLY A 294 9.22 -16.11 -15.79
C GLY A 294 8.56 -17.29 -16.53
N GLY A 295 8.58 -18.48 -15.94
CA GLY A 295 7.81 -19.64 -16.41
C GLY A 295 6.33 -19.60 -16.02
N LEU A 296 5.89 -18.65 -15.18
CA LEU A 296 4.48 -18.46 -14.87
C LEU A 296 3.72 -17.91 -16.07
N THR A 297 2.47 -18.32 -16.22
CA THR A 297 1.58 -17.82 -17.27
C THR A 297 1.15 -16.39 -16.97
N GLU A 298 1.53 -15.43 -17.81
CA GLU A 298 1.08 -14.02 -17.73
C GLU A 298 1.11 -13.42 -16.31
N PRO A 299 2.27 -13.41 -15.62
CA PRO A 299 2.36 -12.93 -14.25
C PRO A 299 2.01 -11.44 -14.18
N GLY A 300 1.12 -11.10 -13.26
CA GLY A 300 0.84 -9.73 -12.84
C GLY A 300 1.95 -9.17 -11.96
N VAL A 301 1.71 -7.99 -11.39
CA VAL A 301 2.61 -7.42 -10.38
C VAL A 301 2.55 -8.31 -9.13
N PRO A 302 3.67 -8.87 -8.66
CA PRO A 302 3.69 -9.70 -7.48
C PRO A 302 3.67 -8.85 -6.21
N GLU A 303 3.17 -9.43 -5.12
CA GLU A 303 3.30 -8.89 -3.76
C GLU A 303 4.13 -9.86 -2.91
N THR A 304 4.45 -9.46 -1.68
CA THR A 304 5.19 -10.29 -0.73
C THR A 304 4.47 -10.41 0.61
N GLY A 305 4.71 -11.51 1.31
CA GLY A 305 4.28 -11.78 2.68
C GLY A 305 4.62 -13.23 3.06
N ASP A 306 4.79 -13.52 4.33
CA ASP A 306 5.05 -14.87 4.84
C ASP A 306 3.73 -15.65 4.88
N ALA A 307 3.39 -16.32 3.78
CA ALA A 307 2.08 -16.95 3.60
C ALA A 307 2.01 -18.33 4.25
N ASP A 308 3.12 -18.98 4.59
CA ASP A 308 3.11 -20.24 5.31
C ASP A 308 3.56 -20.17 6.78
N GLY A 309 4.00 -19.00 7.24
CA GLY A 309 4.39 -18.74 8.62
C GLY A 309 5.76 -19.30 8.97
N ASP A 310 6.65 -19.53 7.98
CA ASP A 310 7.98 -20.10 8.21
C ASP A 310 9.03 -19.05 8.61
N GLY A 311 8.67 -17.76 8.54
CA GLY A 311 9.51 -16.62 8.87
C GLY A 311 10.34 -16.08 7.71
N LEU A 312 10.23 -16.66 6.51
CA LEU A 312 10.72 -16.09 5.26
C LEU A 312 9.55 -15.49 4.49
N PRO A 313 9.73 -14.32 3.85
CA PRO A 313 8.74 -13.81 2.93
C PRO A 313 8.54 -14.78 1.76
N ASP A 314 7.30 -14.88 1.28
CA ASP A 314 6.93 -15.55 0.05
C ASP A 314 6.62 -14.53 -1.05
N LEU A 315 6.55 -15.01 -2.28
CA LEU A 315 6.12 -14.22 -3.44
C LEU A 315 4.73 -14.63 -3.91
N LEU A 316 3.79 -13.69 -3.88
CA LEU A 316 2.40 -13.87 -4.26
C LEU A 316 2.17 -13.29 -5.67
N VAL A 317 2.01 -14.16 -6.66
CA VAL A 317 1.89 -13.80 -8.07
C VAL A 317 0.50 -14.12 -8.59
N HIS A 318 -0.26 -13.09 -8.97
CA HIS A 318 -1.53 -13.28 -9.65
C HIS A 318 -1.36 -13.32 -11.17
N THR A 319 -2.30 -13.94 -11.88
CA THR A 319 -2.32 -13.88 -13.35
C THR A 319 -3.02 -12.63 -13.87
N LYS A 320 -2.51 -12.04 -14.95
CA LYS A 320 -3.15 -10.91 -15.63
C LYS A 320 -4.54 -11.29 -16.19
N PHE A 321 -5.39 -10.28 -16.33
CA PHE A 321 -6.70 -10.37 -16.99
C PHE A 321 -6.55 -10.94 -18.43
N PRO A 322 -7.49 -11.77 -18.95
CA PRO A 322 -8.80 -12.17 -18.39
C PRO A 322 -8.80 -13.45 -17.54
N THR A 323 -7.64 -13.94 -17.10
CA THR A 323 -7.54 -15.11 -16.21
C THR A 323 -7.62 -14.71 -14.72
N GLY A 324 -7.65 -15.69 -13.81
CA GLY A 324 -7.75 -15.43 -12.37
C GLY A 324 -7.21 -16.58 -11.53
N THR A 325 -5.91 -16.55 -11.25
CA THR A 325 -5.25 -17.42 -10.27
C THR A 325 -4.30 -16.62 -9.39
N LEU A 326 -4.11 -17.11 -8.18
CA LEU A 326 -3.01 -16.73 -7.29
C LEU A 326 -2.02 -17.90 -7.26
N THR A 327 -0.74 -17.62 -7.48
CA THR A 327 0.37 -18.54 -7.26
C THR A 327 1.23 -18.03 -6.11
N ILE A 328 1.47 -18.87 -5.10
CA ILE A 328 2.35 -18.56 -3.97
C ILE A 328 3.64 -19.35 -4.17
N LEU A 329 4.76 -18.64 -4.36
CA LEU A 329 6.10 -19.21 -4.45
C LEU A 329 6.77 -19.03 -3.09
N TYR A 330 7.07 -20.14 -2.44
CA TYR A 330 7.55 -20.12 -1.06
C TYR A 330 9.02 -19.73 -0.95
N GLY A 331 9.34 -18.86 0.02
CA GLY A 331 10.70 -18.54 0.43
C GLY A 331 11.45 -19.79 0.90
N ALA A 332 12.76 -19.79 0.69
CA ALA A 332 13.64 -20.85 1.18
C ALA A 332 15.09 -20.40 1.07
N LYS A 333 15.98 -20.97 1.89
CA LYS A 333 17.44 -20.70 1.85
C LYS A 333 18.15 -20.92 0.52
N SER A 334 17.51 -21.58 -0.44
CA SER A 334 18.01 -21.77 -1.81
C SER A 334 17.28 -20.90 -2.84
N GLY A 335 16.52 -19.91 -2.37
CA GLY A 335 15.64 -19.00 -3.09
C GLY A 335 14.22 -19.56 -3.28
N LEU A 336 13.34 -18.72 -3.81
CA LEU A 336 11.93 -19.01 -4.05
C LEU A 336 11.68 -20.36 -4.75
N ASP A 337 10.67 -21.10 -4.29
CA ASP A 337 10.13 -22.35 -4.86
C ASP A 337 11.16 -23.48 -5.02
N THR A 338 12.16 -23.53 -4.12
CA THR A 338 13.19 -24.60 -4.10
C THR A 338 13.09 -25.57 -2.92
N GLY A 339 12.35 -25.22 -1.85
CA GLY A 339 12.17 -26.05 -0.65
C GLY A 339 10.77 -26.67 -0.50
N ARG A 340 9.76 -26.02 -1.08
CA ARG A 340 8.34 -26.37 -0.98
C ARG A 340 7.68 -26.18 -2.34
N GLU A 341 6.76 -27.07 -2.69
CA GLU A 341 5.98 -26.92 -3.92
C GLU A 341 5.06 -25.70 -3.80
N ARG A 342 5.13 -24.80 -4.78
CA ARG A 342 4.20 -23.66 -4.90
C ARG A 342 2.74 -24.06 -4.79
N THR A 343 1.93 -23.16 -4.23
CA THR A 343 0.47 -23.29 -4.18
C THR A 343 -0.18 -22.50 -5.31
N VAL A 344 -1.15 -23.09 -6.01
CA VAL A 344 -1.93 -22.41 -7.06
C VAL A 344 -3.41 -22.47 -6.73
N ILE A 345 -4.06 -21.31 -6.62
CA ILE A 345 -5.45 -21.15 -6.19
C ILE A 345 -6.23 -20.41 -7.29
N GLY A 346 -7.45 -20.84 -7.55
CA GLY A 346 -8.30 -20.29 -8.62
C GLY A 346 -8.31 -21.17 -9.87
N SER A 347 -8.80 -20.61 -10.98
CA SER A 347 -8.94 -21.34 -12.24
C SER A 347 -8.05 -20.77 -13.33
N THR A 348 -7.25 -21.64 -13.95
CA THR A 348 -6.49 -21.36 -15.17
C THR A 348 -7.32 -21.49 -16.44
N GLY A 349 -8.55 -22.02 -16.34
CA GLY A 349 -9.52 -22.00 -17.43
C GLY A 349 -10.00 -20.59 -17.72
N ALA A 350 -10.60 -20.34 -18.90
CA ALA A 350 -11.26 -19.08 -19.16
C ALA A 350 -12.29 -18.85 -18.04
N ALA A 351 -11.96 -17.97 -17.09
CA ALA A 351 -12.90 -17.51 -16.10
C ALA A 351 -14.13 -17.01 -16.86
N ASP A 352 -15.33 -17.22 -16.32
CA ASP A 352 -16.41 -16.36 -16.77
C ASP A 352 -15.92 -14.91 -16.59
N TRP A 353 -16.25 -14.01 -17.51
CA TRP A 353 -15.70 -12.65 -17.44
C TRP A 353 -16.03 -11.98 -16.07
N TYR A 354 -17.08 -12.49 -15.42
CA TYR A 354 -17.58 -12.12 -14.11
C TYR A 354 -16.79 -12.70 -12.92
N SER A 355 -15.70 -13.43 -13.13
CA SER A 355 -14.76 -13.92 -12.10
C SER A 355 -13.28 -13.82 -12.50
N SER A 356 -12.99 -13.20 -13.64
CA SER A 356 -11.63 -12.83 -14.04
C SER A 356 -10.93 -11.95 -13.01
N GLY A 357 -9.61 -12.04 -12.93
CA GLY A 357 -8.79 -11.24 -12.02
C GLY A 357 -8.83 -11.68 -10.55
N PHE A 358 -9.36 -12.87 -10.24
CA PHE A 358 -9.14 -13.50 -8.93
C PHE A 358 -7.64 -13.55 -8.62
N GLY A 359 -7.28 -13.28 -7.36
CA GLY A 359 -5.89 -13.27 -6.89
C GLY A 359 -5.23 -11.89 -6.91
N SER A 360 -5.85 -10.87 -7.49
CA SER A 360 -5.26 -9.53 -7.59
C SER A 360 -5.09 -8.85 -6.23
N SER A 361 -4.06 -8.01 -6.09
CA SER A 361 -3.70 -7.31 -4.84
C SER A 361 -3.76 -8.22 -3.60
N PRO A 362 -3.00 -9.34 -3.60
CA PRO A 362 -2.98 -10.24 -2.46
C PRO A 362 -2.30 -9.56 -1.26
N ALA A 363 -2.77 -9.88 -0.06
CA ALA A 363 -2.16 -9.45 1.20
C ALA A 363 -2.16 -10.61 2.18
N VAL A 364 -1.12 -10.69 3.01
CA VAL A 364 -0.90 -11.78 3.97
C VAL A 364 -1.04 -11.26 5.38
N GLY A 365 -1.67 -12.03 6.26
CA GLY A 365 -1.81 -11.71 7.68
C GLY A 365 -2.79 -12.64 8.38
N ASP A 366 -2.69 -12.76 9.70
CA ASP A 366 -3.55 -13.60 10.53
C ASP A 366 -4.89 -12.90 10.83
N VAL A 367 -5.90 -13.13 9.99
CA VAL A 367 -7.22 -12.47 10.11
C VAL A 367 -8.07 -13.19 11.16
N ASP A 368 -7.94 -14.50 11.28
CA ASP A 368 -8.70 -15.30 12.23
C ASP A 368 -8.02 -15.52 13.60
N GLY A 369 -6.79 -15.04 13.77
CA GLY A 369 -6.07 -15.04 15.05
C GLY A 369 -5.61 -16.42 15.49
N ASP A 370 -5.57 -17.39 14.58
CA ASP A 370 -5.22 -18.76 14.91
C ASP A 370 -3.71 -19.07 14.84
N GLY A 371 -2.92 -18.05 14.52
CA GLY A 371 -1.47 -18.08 14.42
C GLY A 371 -0.95 -18.61 13.09
N ARG A 372 -1.81 -18.83 12.09
CA ARG A 372 -1.42 -19.20 10.73
C ARG A 372 -1.76 -18.05 9.78
N PRO A 373 -0.82 -17.61 8.92
CA PRO A 373 -1.11 -16.53 7.99
C PRO A 373 -2.24 -16.87 7.02
N ASP A 374 -3.20 -15.97 6.90
CA ASP A 374 -4.23 -16.00 5.88
C ASP A 374 -3.80 -15.19 4.66
N VAL A 375 -4.48 -15.41 3.54
CA VAL A 375 -4.30 -14.59 2.34
C VAL A 375 -5.63 -13.97 1.95
N VAL A 376 -5.65 -12.65 1.79
CA VAL A 376 -6.80 -11.91 1.28
C VAL A 376 -6.52 -11.49 -0.14
N VAL A 377 -7.47 -11.69 -1.05
CA VAL A 377 -7.35 -11.33 -2.48
C VAL A 377 -8.56 -10.55 -3.00
N ASN A 378 -8.35 -9.79 -4.07
CA ASN A 378 -9.42 -9.16 -4.84
C ASN A 378 -9.81 -9.99 -6.08
N THR A 379 -11.09 -9.91 -6.44
CA THR A 379 -11.64 -10.32 -7.75
C THR A 379 -12.35 -9.11 -8.39
N PRO A 380 -11.63 -8.22 -9.11
CA PRO A 380 -12.14 -6.92 -9.51
C PRO A 380 -13.30 -6.98 -10.49
N THR A 381 -13.40 -8.02 -11.34
CA THR A 381 -14.47 -8.12 -12.33
C THR A 381 -15.72 -8.82 -11.80
N PHE A 382 -15.70 -9.26 -10.52
CA PHE A 382 -16.81 -9.95 -9.88
C PHE A 382 -18.15 -9.26 -10.19
N ARG A 383 -19.10 -10.00 -10.75
CA ARG A 383 -20.45 -9.51 -11.10
C ARG A 383 -20.41 -8.14 -11.81
N GLY A 384 -19.60 -8.01 -12.86
CA GLY A 384 -19.62 -6.84 -13.74
C GLY A 384 -18.91 -5.64 -13.12
N HIS A 385 -17.72 -5.88 -12.59
CA HIS A 385 -16.93 -4.91 -11.81
C HIS A 385 -17.58 -4.47 -10.49
N ASP A 386 -18.48 -5.27 -9.94
CA ASP A 386 -18.91 -5.06 -8.58
C ASP A 386 -17.74 -5.19 -7.60
N GLY A 387 -16.86 -6.14 -7.88
CA GLY A 387 -15.69 -6.44 -7.06
C GLY A 387 -16.04 -7.35 -5.87
N LYS A 388 -15.08 -8.18 -5.48
CA LYS A 388 -15.20 -9.10 -4.34
C LYS A 388 -13.84 -9.21 -3.65
N VAL A 389 -13.85 -9.18 -2.34
CA VAL A 389 -12.71 -9.52 -1.47
C VAL A 389 -12.90 -10.96 -1.03
N THR A 390 -11.85 -11.77 -1.01
CA THR A 390 -11.91 -13.17 -0.59
C THR A 390 -10.77 -13.46 0.38
N LEU A 391 -11.13 -13.83 1.61
CA LEU A 391 -10.23 -14.39 2.61
C LEU A 391 -10.00 -15.88 2.30
N LEU A 392 -8.74 -16.30 2.30
CA LEU A 392 -8.29 -17.67 2.13
C LEU A 392 -7.55 -18.07 3.41
N PRO A 393 -8.20 -18.81 4.32
CA PRO A 393 -7.58 -19.15 5.60
C PRO A 393 -6.33 -20.02 5.45
N GLY A 394 -5.38 -19.85 6.38
CA GLY A 394 -4.19 -20.66 6.50
C GLY A 394 -4.50 -22.11 6.91
N GLY A 395 -4.23 -23.07 6.03
CA GLY A 395 -4.32 -24.50 6.34
C GLY A 395 -3.34 -24.93 7.42
N ALA A 396 -3.57 -26.09 8.05
CA ALA A 396 -2.71 -26.62 9.12
C ALA A 396 -1.27 -26.93 8.67
N ASP A 397 -1.04 -27.03 7.37
CA ASP A 397 0.27 -27.19 6.73
C ASP A 397 0.80 -25.87 6.14
N GLY A 398 0.17 -24.73 6.42
CA GLY A 398 0.52 -23.42 5.87
C GLY A 398 0.13 -23.24 4.39
N THR A 399 -0.72 -24.11 3.83
CA THR A 399 -1.28 -23.90 2.48
C THR A 399 -2.62 -23.18 2.53
N GLN A 400 -2.82 -22.21 1.63
CA GLN A 400 -4.13 -21.63 1.37
C GLN A 400 -4.85 -22.40 0.27
N SER A 401 -6.17 -22.43 0.36
CA SER A 401 -7.03 -23.00 -0.68
C SER A 401 -8.39 -22.29 -0.71
N LEU A 402 -9.29 -22.73 -1.59
CA LEU A 402 -10.69 -22.26 -1.58
C LEU A 402 -11.53 -22.98 -0.51
N ASP A 403 -11.00 -24.00 0.17
CA ASP A 403 -11.72 -24.66 1.26
C ASP A 403 -11.70 -23.74 2.49
N GLY A 404 -12.90 -23.40 3.00
CA GLY A 404 -13.03 -22.49 4.14
C GLY A 404 -12.91 -21.01 3.78
N GLU A 405 -12.86 -20.65 2.49
CA GLU A 405 -12.85 -19.25 2.07
C GLU A 405 -14.00 -18.43 2.65
N GLN A 406 -13.78 -17.11 2.71
CA GLN A 406 -14.86 -16.16 2.97
C GLN A 406 -14.87 -15.02 1.94
N GLY A 407 -15.86 -15.02 1.06
CA GLY A 407 -16.15 -13.95 0.11
C GLY A 407 -16.98 -12.80 0.69
N ILE A 408 -16.46 -11.56 0.60
CA ILE A 408 -17.16 -10.32 0.93
C ILE A 408 -17.33 -9.47 -0.34
N ASP A 409 -18.56 -9.08 -0.67
CA ASP A 409 -18.88 -8.20 -1.79
C ASP A 409 -19.83 -7.08 -1.37
N SER A 410 -20.13 -6.16 -2.29
CA SER A 410 -20.92 -4.97 -1.97
C SER A 410 -22.34 -5.26 -1.47
N LYS A 411 -22.85 -6.48 -1.68
CA LYS A 411 -24.17 -6.96 -1.25
C LYS A 411 -24.11 -7.90 -0.05
N THR A 412 -22.95 -8.10 0.59
CA THR A 412 -22.84 -8.91 1.81
C THR A 412 -23.70 -8.33 2.93
N ASP A 413 -24.54 -9.17 3.52
CA ASP A 413 -25.43 -8.78 4.61
C ASP A 413 -24.66 -8.29 5.84
N GLY A 414 -25.07 -7.15 6.38
CA GLY A 414 -24.49 -6.55 7.59
C GLY A 414 -23.51 -5.41 7.33
N LEU A 415 -23.02 -5.24 6.10
CA LEU A 415 -22.15 -4.11 5.76
C LEU A 415 -22.89 -2.77 5.98
N PRO A 416 -22.20 -1.75 6.52
CA PRO A 416 -22.75 -0.41 6.69
C PRO A 416 -22.90 0.33 5.35
N GLY A 417 -23.71 1.39 5.38
CA GLY A 417 -23.92 2.26 4.22
C GLY A 417 -24.91 1.68 3.22
N THR A 418 -24.88 2.19 1.99
CA THR A 418 -25.71 1.65 0.90
C THR A 418 -24.84 1.55 -0.34
N PRO A 419 -24.67 0.34 -0.91
CA PRO A 419 -23.90 0.16 -2.13
C PRO A 419 -24.59 0.84 -3.31
N ASN A 420 -23.87 1.02 -4.41
CA ASN A 420 -24.52 1.38 -5.67
C ASN A 420 -25.46 0.22 -6.08
N PRO A 421 -26.75 0.48 -6.38
CA PRO A 421 -27.68 -0.57 -6.78
C PRO A 421 -27.33 -1.23 -8.13
N TYR A 422 -26.46 -0.61 -8.91
CA TYR A 422 -25.92 -1.18 -10.15
C TYR A 422 -24.54 -1.80 -9.89
N ASP A 423 -24.22 -2.83 -10.66
CA ASP A 423 -22.86 -3.37 -10.76
C ASP A 423 -21.87 -2.25 -11.18
N TRP A 424 -20.56 -2.46 -10.99
CA TRP A 424 -19.49 -1.44 -11.04
C TRP A 424 -19.15 -0.77 -9.69
N ASN A 425 -19.33 -1.45 -8.56
CA ASN A 425 -18.91 -0.88 -7.27
C ASN A 425 -17.38 -0.74 -7.13
N ALA A 426 -16.59 -1.50 -7.91
CA ALA A 426 -15.13 -1.61 -7.80
C ALA A 426 -14.69 -1.87 -6.36
N PHE A 427 -15.45 -2.73 -5.67
CA PHE A 427 -15.23 -3.12 -4.28
C PHE A 427 -13.98 -3.99 -4.18
N GLY A 428 -12.95 -3.49 -3.49
CA GLY A 428 -11.71 -4.22 -3.33
C GLY A 428 -10.90 -3.72 -2.13
N GLN A 429 -10.16 -4.63 -1.51
CA GLN A 429 -9.23 -4.31 -0.44
C GLN A 429 -8.09 -3.42 -0.92
N ARG A 430 -7.53 -2.67 0.02
CA ARG A 430 -6.35 -1.81 -0.11
C ARG A 430 -5.27 -2.37 0.82
N PRO A 431 -4.34 -3.20 0.31
CA PRO A 431 -3.24 -3.73 1.10
C PRO A 431 -2.37 -2.65 1.76
N PRO A 432 -1.66 -2.99 2.85
CA PRO A 432 -1.61 -4.30 3.50
C PRO A 432 -2.84 -4.57 4.40
N LEU A 433 -2.91 -5.75 5.02
CA LEU A 433 -3.77 -5.97 6.18
C LEU A 433 -3.15 -5.29 7.40
N LEU A 434 -3.98 -4.86 8.35
CA LEU A 434 -3.59 -3.96 9.44
C LEU A 434 -4.30 -4.35 10.74
N ASP A 435 -3.60 -4.49 11.86
CA ASP A 435 -4.22 -4.55 13.19
C ASP A 435 -4.49 -3.11 13.69
N VAL A 436 -5.56 -2.50 13.17
CA VAL A 436 -5.82 -1.06 13.42
C VAL A 436 -6.29 -0.77 14.85
N ASP A 437 -6.51 -1.79 15.67
CA ASP A 437 -6.94 -1.63 17.07
C ASP A 437 -6.36 -2.56 18.11
N GLY A 438 -5.30 -3.27 17.76
CA GLY A 438 -4.42 -3.98 18.66
C GLY A 438 -5.13 -5.15 19.33
N ASP A 439 -6.07 -5.80 18.62
CA ASP A 439 -6.76 -6.99 19.12
C ASP A 439 -6.05 -8.29 18.73
N GLY A 440 -5.02 -8.21 17.88
CA GLY A 440 -4.24 -9.34 17.40
C GLY A 440 -4.80 -10.00 16.14
N HIS A 441 -5.94 -9.51 15.61
CA HIS A 441 -6.46 -9.92 14.31
C HIS A 441 -6.11 -8.88 13.25
N MET A 442 -5.78 -9.35 12.05
CA MET A 442 -5.53 -8.47 10.92
C MET A 442 -6.85 -8.00 10.28
N ASP A 443 -7.01 -6.69 10.14
CA ASP A 443 -8.16 -6.07 9.49
C ASP A 443 -7.87 -5.73 8.02
N ALA A 444 -8.91 -5.74 7.18
CA ALA A 444 -8.81 -5.29 5.80
C ALA A 444 -9.49 -3.93 5.61
N VAL A 445 -8.80 -2.97 4.99
CA VAL A 445 -9.42 -1.73 4.52
C VAL A 445 -9.88 -1.92 3.08
N VAL A 446 -11.19 -1.84 2.85
CA VAL A 446 -11.83 -1.99 1.55
C VAL A 446 -12.31 -0.65 1.04
N PHE A 447 -12.10 -0.36 -0.24
CA PHE A 447 -12.62 0.84 -0.87
C PHE A 447 -13.69 0.50 -1.92
N GLY A 448 -14.82 1.18 -1.82
CA GLY A 448 -15.89 1.15 -2.83
C GLY A 448 -16.13 2.55 -3.37
N PRO A 449 -15.55 2.97 -4.51
CA PRO A 449 -15.67 4.35 -5.01
C PRO A 449 -17.11 4.79 -5.30
N LEU A 450 -18.03 3.85 -5.55
CA LEU A 450 -19.43 4.18 -5.85
C LEU A 450 -20.38 4.08 -4.65
N TYR A 451 -19.89 3.71 -3.47
CA TYR A 451 -20.68 3.65 -2.23
C TYR A 451 -21.32 4.99 -1.87
N GLU A 452 -22.44 4.92 -1.15
CA GLU A 452 -23.22 6.07 -0.69
C GLU A 452 -23.55 7.10 -1.79
N LYS A 453 -24.11 6.65 -2.92
CA LYS A 453 -24.42 7.50 -4.07
C LYS A 453 -23.17 8.19 -4.64
N ARG A 454 -22.07 7.43 -4.82
CA ARG A 454 -20.79 7.90 -5.40
C ARG A 454 -20.04 8.93 -4.55
N LYS A 455 -20.24 8.92 -3.23
CA LYS A 455 -19.29 9.59 -2.32
C LYS A 455 -18.01 8.76 -2.16
N GLY A 456 -18.13 7.46 -2.33
CA GLY A 456 -17.13 6.47 -1.99
C GLY A 456 -17.05 6.23 -0.49
N ALA A 457 -16.62 5.03 -0.13
CA ALA A 457 -16.47 4.64 1.27
C ALA A 457 -15.23 3.76 1.43
N TYR A 458 -14.52 3.98 2.53
CA TYR A 458 -13.62 3.03 3.13
C TYR A 458 -14.40 2.22 4.16
N LEU A 459 -14.36 0.90 4.02
CA LEU A 459 -14.92 -0.07 4.94
C LEU A 459 -13.75 -0.77 5.63
N VAL A 460 -13.66 -0.68 6.95
CA VAL A 460 -12.69 -1.45 7.74
C VAL A 460 -13.38 -2.75 8.13
N LEU A 461 -13.07 -3.82 7.41
CA LEU A 461 -13.55 -5.17 7.70
C LEU A 461 -12.71 -5.73 8.86
N ARG A 462 -13.37 -5.94 9.99
CA ARG A 462 -12.72 -6.44 11.20
C ARG A 462 -12.41 -7.94 11.09
N GLY A 463 -11.18 -8.33 11.37
CA GLY A 463 -10.79 -9.71 11.64
C GLY A 463 -11.33 -10.17 12.99
N THR A 464 -11.61 -11.47 13.10
CA THR A 464 -12.17 -12.15 14.29
C THR A 464 -11.84 -13.63 14.20
N ASP A 465 -12.00 -14.40 15.29
CA ASP A 465 -11.89 -15.87 15.30
C ASP A 465 -12.65 -16.62 14.18
N ASP A 466 -13.65 -16.01 13.53
CA ASP A 466 -14.45 -16.59 12.45
C ASP A 466 -14.12 -15.96 11.05
N GLY A 467 -13.00 -15.24 10.93
CA GLY A 467 -12.63 -14.45 9.75
C GLY A 467 -13.20 -13.02 9.81
N PHE A 468 -13.59 -12.45 8.66
CA PHE A 468 -14.15 -11.11 8.63
C PHE A 468 -15.56 -11.04 9.25
N ALA A 469 -15.83 -9.96 9.98
CA ALA A 469 -17.14 -9.66 10.57
C ALA A 469 -17.86 -8.48 9.89
N PRO A 470 -18.67 -8.70 8.82
CA PRO A 470 -19.38 -7.63 8.10
C PRO A 470 -20.25 -6.72 8.97
N LYS A 471 -20.82 -7.25 10.06
CA LYS A 471 -21.68 -6.51 10.98
C LYS A 471 -20.92 -5.55 11.91
N GLU A 472 -19.62 -5.78 12.06
CA GLU A 472 -18.72 -4.96 12.89
C GLU A 472 -17.90 -3.99 12.03
N THR A 473 -18.13 -4.01 10.72
CA THR A 473 -17.44 -3.16 9.76
C THR A 473 -17.68 -1.69 10.09
N ARG A 474 -16.59 -0.93 10.13
CA ARG A 474 -16.61 0.53 10.29
C ARG A 474 -16.55 1.19 8.93
N LEU A 475 -17.24 2.31 8.78
CA LEU A 475 -17.28 3.05 7.53
C LEU A 475 -16.86 4.49 7.75
N PHE A 476 -16.00 5.00 6.88
CA PHE A 476 -15.74 6.41 6.71
C PHE A 476 -15.61 6.78 5.22
N THR A 477 -15.79 8.05 4.92
CA THR A 477 -15.77 8.57 3.55
C THR A 477 -14.53 9.44 3.31
N PRO A 478 -14.16 9.71 2.04
CA PRO A 478 -13.14 10.72 1.72
C PRO A 478 -13.41 12.09 2.38
N ASP A 479 -14.67 12.47 2.54
CA ASP A 479 -15.06 13.72 3.22
C ASP A 479 -14.69 13.71 4.71
N ASP A 480 -14.82 12.56 5.40
CA ASP A 480 -14.51 12.43 6.84
C ASP A 480 -13.03 12.61 7.16
N ILE A 481 -12.16 12.21 6.22
CA ILE A 481 -10.70 12.44 6.28
C ILE A 481 -10.28 13.76 5.61
N GLY A 482 -11.26 14.57 5.19
CA GLY A 482 -11.06 15.93 4.73
C GLY A 482 -10.59 16.07 3.29
N VAL A 483 -11.00 15.17 2.38
CA VAL A 483 -10.80 15.32 0.92
C VAL A 483 -12.11 15.83 0.30
N PRO A 484 -12.32 17.16 0.17
CA PRO A 484 -13.62 17.77 -0.10
C PRO A 484 -14.06 17.73 -1.58
N LEU A 485 -13.31 17.00 -2.41
CA LEU A 485 -13.52 16.87 -3.85
C LEU A 485 -14.18 15.52 -4.12
N ARG A 486 -14.91 15.41 -5.23
CA ARG A 486 -15.58 14.16 -5.62
C ARG A 486 -14.58 13.17 -6.17
N LEU A 487 -14.79 11.88 -5.94
CA LEU A 487 -13.95 10.84 -6.55
C LEU A 487 -14.01 10.91 -8.08
N THR A 488 -12.88 10.56 -8.71
CA THR A 488 -12.64 10.78 -10.14
C THR A 488 -13.15 9.71 -11.07
#